data_AF-A0A965X258-F1
#
_entry.id   AF-A0A965X258-F1
#
_cell.length_a   1.000
_cell.length_b   1.000
_cell.length_c   1.000
_cell.angle_alpha   90.00
_cell.angle_beta   90.00
_cell.angle_gamma   90.00
#
_symmetry.space_group_name_H-M   'P 1'
#
loop_
_entity.id
_entity.type
_entity.pdbx_description
1 polymer ?
#
loop_
_entity_poly.entity_id
_entity_poly.type
_entity_poly.pdbx_seq_one_letter_code
_entity_poly.pdbx_strand_id
1 'polypeptide(L)'
;MNISISITLSEVLTQARKRLYYKGKAMKEGDAIQLATTLQASQDEDDVLTPFAQSAAERMCDLINKTASVNYSFGTGTFSFSITAPANFDENQSPLIKGSIFKFMVNRVIGEWLSDVAPNIAKTYFELSMESERDIVTRMAKRKKPTS
;
A
#
# COMPACT_ATOMS: atom_id res chain seq x y z
N MET A 1 -5.50 -13.04 19.90
CA MET A 1 -6.38 -11.88 19.64
C MET A 1 -6.47 -11.71 18.14
N ASN A 2 -7.64 -11.37 17.58
CA ASN A 2 -7.81 -11.27 16.13
C ASN A 2 -8.02 -9.82 15.70
N ILE A 3 -7.22 -9.37 14.74
CA ILE A 3 -7.32 -8.07 14.10
C ILE A 3 -7.86 -8.31 12.70
N SER A 4 -8.92 -7.60 12.32
CA SER A 4 -9.47 -7.64 10.97
C SER A 4 -9.22 -6.32 10.27
N ILE A 5 -8.53 -6.38 9.13
CA ILE A 5 -8.23 -5.22 8.30
C ILE A 5 -8.85 -5.43 6.92
N SER A 6 -9.67 -4.47 6.50
CA SER A 6 -10.26 -4.46 5.16
C SER A 6 -9.88 -3.17 4.45
N ILE A 7 -9.45 -3.31 3.20
CA ILE A 7 -9.06 -2.23 2.29
C ILE A 7 -9.75 -2.49 0.95
N THR A 8 -10.39 -1.49 0.36
CA THR A 8 -11.03 -1.67 -0.95
C THR A 8 -10.05 -1.37 -2.09
N LEU A 9 -10.16 -2.12 -3.18
CA LEU A 9 -9.38 -1.90 -4.40
C LEU A 9 -9.61 -0.50 -4.97
N SER A 10 -10.88 -0.06 -5.02
CA SER A 10 -11.24 1.26 -5.54
C SER A 10 -10.56 2.40 -4.78
N GLU A 11 -10.43 2.30 -3.45
CA GLU A 11 -9.69 3.28 -2.64
C GLU A 11 -8.20 3.31 -2.98
N VAL A 12 -7.57 2.13 -3.14
CA VAL A 12 -6.14 2.03 -3.51
C VAL A 12 -5.88 2.65 -4.87
N LEU A 13 -6.67 2.25 -5.89
CA LEU A 13 -6.51 2.74 -7.25
C LEU A 13 -6.80 4.24 -7.35
N THR A 14 -7.87 4.72 -6.71
CA THR A 14 -8.20 6.15 -6.67
C THR A 14 -7.07 6.97 -6.04
N GLN A 15 -6.51 6.50 -4.93
CA GLN A 15 -5.43 7.21 -4.25
C GLN A 15 -4.11 7.17 -5.05
N ALA A 16 -3.84 6.07 -5.76
CA ALA A 16 -2.69 5.94 -6.66
C ALA A 16 -2.80 6.94 -7.82
N ARG A 17 -3.92 6.93 -8.56
CA ARG A 17 -4.19 7.87 -9.66
C ARG A 17 -4.12 9.32 -9.20
N LYS A 18 -4.70 9.66 -8.05
CA LYS A 18 -4.65 11.01 -7.49
C LYS A 18 -3.20 11.49 -7.29
N ARG A 19 -2.32 10.62 -6.79
CA ARG A 19 -0.89 10.96 -6.59
C ARG A 19 -0.15 11.11 -7.92
N LEU A 20 -0.39 10.20 -8.87
CA LEU A 20 0.17 10.29 -10.22
C LEU A 20 -0.27 11.57 -10.94
N TYR A 21 -1.54 11.93 -10.83
CA TYR A 21 -2.08 13.19 -11.35
C TYR A 21 -1.36 14.42 -10.81
N TYR A 22 -1.23 14.54 -9.48
CA TYR A 22 -0.52 15.69 -8.90
C TYR A 22 0.98 15.69 -9.22
N LYS A 23 1.61 14.51 -9.31
CA LYS A 23 3.01 14.37 -9.72
C LYS A 23 3.20 14.87 -11.15
N GLY A 24 2.36 14.41 -12.08
CA GLY A 24 2.35 14.88 -13.47
C GLY A 24 2.09 16.38 -13.55
N LYS A 25 1.10 16.90 -12.82
CA LYS A 25 0.78 18.34 -12.78
C LYS A 25 1.98 19.18 -12.29
N ALA A 26 2.71 18.72 -11.29
CA ALA A 26 3.90 19.43 -10.77
C ALA A 26 5.08 19.44 -11.77
N MET A 27 5.07 18.58 -12.79
CA MET A 27 6.11 18.50 -13.81
C MET A 27 5.77 19.26 -15.10
N LYS A 28 4.60 19.91 -15.17
CA LYS A 28 4.19 20.68 -16.35
C LYS A 28 4.90 22.04 -16.39
N GLU A 29 6.20 22.04 -16.66
CA GLU A 29 6.97 23.22 -17.06
C GLU A 29 7.90 22.85 -18.24
N GLY A 30 7.87 23.64 -19.32
CA GLY A 30 8.73 23.44 -20.50
C GLY A 30 8.51 22.12 -21.26
N ASP A 31 9.59 21.51 -21.76
CA ASP A 31 9.58 20.28 -22.57
C ASP A 31 9.14 19.00 -21.80
N ALA A 32 8.86 19.12 -20.50
CA ALA A 32 8.44 18.01 -19.65
C ALA A 32 6.95 17.65 -19.77
N ILE A 33 6.16 18.33 -20.61
CA ILE A 33 4.71 18.10 -20.78
C ILE A 33 4.40 16.67 -21.23
N GLN A 34 5.22 16.09 -22.11
CA GLN A 34 5.00 14.73 -22.60
C GLN A 34 5.19 13.71 -21.48
N LEU A 35 6.28 13.82 -20.73
CA LEU A 35 6.53 13.00 -19.53
C LEU A 35 5.42 13.19 -18.49
N ALA A 36 5.01 14.44 -18.23
CA ALA A 36 3.94 14.77 -17.29
C ALA A 36 2.59 14.10 -17.63
N THR A 37 2.31 13.88 -18.91
CA THR A 37 1.10 13.17 -19.36
C THR A 37 1.26 11.66 -19.17
N THR A 38 2.40 11.08 -19.58
CA THR A 38 2.65 9.64 -19.47
C THR A 38 2.70 9.14 -18.02
N LEU A 39 3.03 10.01 -17.06
CA LEU A 39 3.00 9.64 -15.64
C LEU A 39 1.60 9.36 -15.10
N GLN A 40 0.57 9.92 -15.70
CA GLN A 40 -0.79 9.86 -15.17
C GLN A 40 -1.43 8.54 -15.60
N ALA A 41 -2.03 7.83 -14.65
CA ALA A 41 -2.93 6.72 -14.93
C ALA A 41 -4.38 7.19 -14.79
N SER A 42 -5.25 6.72 -15.67
CA SER A 42 -6.69 6.96 -15.69
C SER A 42 -7.46 5.70 -15.23
N GLN A 43 -8.78 5.70 -15.38
CA GLN A 43 -9.60 4.52 -15.09
C GLN A 43 -9.47 3.45 -16.16
N ASP A 44 -9.07 3.81 -17.38
CA ASP A 44 -8.94 2.87 -18.49
C ASP A 44 -7.80 1.87 -18.26
N GLU A 45 -6.82 2.22 -17.40
CA GLU A 45 -5.71 1.35 -17.01
C GLU A 45 -5.97 0.56 -15.71
N ASP A 46 -7.21 0.49 -15.20
CA ASP A 46 -7.51 -0.24 -13.96
C ASP A 46 -7.28 -1.75 -14.08
N ASP A 47 -7.35 -2.30 -15.29
CA ASP A 47 -6.97 -3.68 -15.62
C ASP A 47 -5.45 -3.94 -15.43
N VAL A 48 -4.61 -2.93 -15.66
CA VAL A 48 -3.17 -2.98 -15.39
C VAL A 48 -2.86 -2.72 -13.91
N LEU A 49 -3.53 -1.75 -13.28
CA LEU A 49 -3.26 -1.40 -11.89
C LEU A 49 -3.79 -2.42 -10.87
N THR A 50 -4.86 -3.14 -11.20
CA THR A 50 -5.47 -4.14 -10.30
C THR A 50 -4.51 -5.28 -9.93
N PRO A 51 -3.82 -5.94 -10.89
CA PRO A 51 -2.78 -6.92 -10.59
C PRO A 51 -1.69 -6.38 -9.65
N PHE A 52 -1.25 -5.13 -9.82
CA PHE A 52 -0.25 -4.52 -8.93
C PHE A 52 -0.77 -4.39 -7.50
N ALA A 53 -2.04 -4.02 -7.32
CA ALA A 53 -2.66 -3.93 -6.01
C ALA A 53 -2.81 -5.31 -5.34
N GLN A 54 -3.17 -6.34 -6.12
CA GLN A 54 -3.25 -7.72 -5.64
C GLN A 54 -1.88 -8.26 -5.21
N SER A 55 -0.85 -8.09 -6.05
CA SER A 55 0.52 -8.48 -5.71
C SER A 55 1.05 -7.74 -4.48
N ALA A 56 0.72 -6.46 -4.33
CA ALA A 56 1.04 -5.70 -3.13
C ALA A 56 0.35 -6.28 -1.87
N ALA A 57 -0.91 -6.70 -1.97
CA ALA A 57 -1.63 -7.33 -0.86
C ALA A 57 -1.01 -8.68 -0.47
N GLU A 58 -0.66 -9.52 -1.44
CA GLU A 58 0.02 -10.81 -1.21
C GLU A 58 1.36 -10.60 -0.49
N ARG A 59 2.17 -9.64 -0.95
CA ARG A 59 3.42 -9.28 -0.30
C ARG A 59 3.23 -8.79 1.14
N MET A 60 2.12 -8.12 1.44
CA MET A 60 1.76 -7.75 2.82
C MET A 60 1.37 -8.94 3.67
N CYS A 61 0.68 -9.92 3.08
CA CYS A 61 0.42 -11.20 3.74
C CYS A 61 1.74 -11.88 4.15
N ASP A 62 2.68 -11.99 3.21
CA ASP A 62 4.00 -12.60 3.46
C ASP A 62 4.79 -11.85 4.52
N LEU A 63 4.75 -10.52 4.50
CA LEU A 63 5.43 -9.68 5.48
C LEU A 63 4.86 -9.90 6.89
N ILE A 64 3.53 -9.86 7.02
CA ILE A 64 2.86 -10.02 8.31
C ILE A 64 3.10 -11.44 8.84
N ASN A 65 3.05 -12.47 7.99
CA ASN A 65 3.32 -13.87 8.32
C ASN A 65 4.68 -14.10 9.00
N LYS A 66 5.66 -13.21 8.80
CA LYS A 66 6.96 -13.27 9.51
C LYS A 66 6.85 -12.92 11.00
N THR A 67 5.77 -12.27 11.43
CA THR A 67 5.62 -11.70 12.78
C THR A 67 4.34 -12.10 13.49
N ALA A 68 3.31 -12.50 12.75
CA ALA A 68 2.01 -12.95 13.24
C ALA A 68 1.35 -13.83 12.18
N SER A 69 0.47 -14.76 12.59
CA SER A 69 -0.32 -15.52 11.61
C SER A 69 -1.32 -14.59 10.93
N VAL A 70 -1.41 -14.64 9.59
CA VAL A 70 -2.40 -13.88 8.82
C VAL A 70 -3.06 -14.77 7.76
N ASN A 71 -4.39 -14.65 7.68
CA ASN A 71 -5.16 -15.13 6.55
C ASN A 71 -5.52 -13.96 5.64
N TYR A 72 -5.24 -14.11 4.35
CA TYR A 72 -5.56 -13.12 3.32
C TYR A 72 -6.63 -13.68 2.38
N SER A 73 -7.56 -12.81 1.98
CA SER A 73 -8.49 -13.09 0.89
C SER A 73 -8.78 -11.83 0.09
N PHE A 74 -9.06 -12.02 -1.20
CA PHE A 74 -9.59 -10.99 -2.07
C PHE A 74 -10.95 -11.43 -2.59
N GLY A 75 -11.98 -10.62 -2.34
CA GLY A 75 -13.34 -10.91 -2.77
C GLY A 75 -14.14 -9.63 -2.89
N THR A 76 -15.00 -9.53 -3.91
CA THR A 76 -15.87 -8.36 -4.15
C THR A 76 -15.10 -7.02 -4.12
N GLY A 77 -13.89 -7.00 -4.68
CA GLY A 77 -13.04 -5.80 -4.71
C GLY A 77 -12.45 -5.37 -3.36
N THR A 78 -12.47 -6.25 -2.35
CA THR A 78 -11.94 -5.97 -1.00
C THR A 78 -10.81 -6.91 -0.65
N PHE A 79 -9.70 -6.34 -0.19
CA PHE A 79 -8.59 -7.05 0.42
C PHE A 79 -8.86 -7.20 1.92
N SER A 80 -8.99 -8.45 2.38
CA SER A 80 -9.29 -8.78 3.77
C SER A 80 -8.13 -9.53 4.40
N PHE A 81 -7.59 -8.97 5.49
CA PHE A 81 -6.52 -9.55 6.28
C PHE A 81 -7.05 -9.86 7.68
N SER A 82 -7.01 -11.13 8.06
CA SER A 82 -7.35 -11.60 9.41
C SER A 82 -6.07 -12.02 10.12
N ILE A 83 -5.59 -11.17 11.04
CA ILE A 83 -4.29 -11.32 11.70
C ILE A 83 -4.50 -11.82 13.13
N THR A 84 -3.87 -12.94 13.48
CA THR A 84 -3.83 -13.45 14.85
C THR A 84 -2.61 -12.89 15.57
N ALA A 85 -2.84 -11.86 16.39
CA ALA A 85 -1.83 -11.20 17.20
C ALA A 85 -1.69 -11.83 18.60
N PRO A 86 -0.50 -11.70 19.23
CA PRO A 86 -0.27 -12.11 20.63
C PRO A 86 -1.27 -11.49 21.61
N ALA A 87 -1.54 -12.17 22.73
CA ALA A 87 -2.53 -11.72 23.72
C ALA A 87 -2.23 -10.34 24.33
N ASN A 88 -0.95 -9.98 24.42
CA ASN A 88 -0.48 -8.70 24.95
C ASN A 88 -0.25 -7.64 23.86
N PHE A 89 -0.78 -7.81 22.64
CA PHE A 89 -0.70 -6.81 21.57
C PHE A 89 -1.43 -5.51 21.93
N ASP A 90 -0.83 -4.36 21.58
CA ASP A 90 -1.47 -3.04 21.74
C ASP A 90 -2.49 -2.78 20.63
N GLU A 91 -3.76 -3.00 20.95
CA GLU A 91 -4.90 -2.88 20.01
C GLU A 91 -5.01 -1.49 19.35
N ASN A 92 -4.51 -0.44 20.01
CA ASN A 92 -4.47 0.92 19.45
C ASN A 92 -3.61 1.03 18.19
N GLN A 93 -2.76 0.02 17.92
CA GLN A 93 -1.99 -0.02 16.68
C GLN A 93 -2.80 -0.50 15.47
N SER A 94 -3.96 -1.13 15.65
CA SER A 94 -4.73 -1.74 14.54
C SER A 94 -5.11 -0.73 13.43
N PRO A 95 -5.65 0.47 13.75
CA PRO A 95 -5.95 1.47 12.72
C PRO A 95 -4.69 2.00 12.01
N LEU A 96 -3.58 2.08 12.75
CA LEU A 96 -2.30 2.56 12.23
C LEU A 96 -1.67 1.52 11.30
N ILE A 97 -1.77 0.23 11.62
CA ILE A 97 -1.37 -0.87 10.75
C ILE A 97 -2.20 -0.85 9.46
N LYS A 98 -3.53 -0.70 9.54
CA LYS A 98 -4.39 -0.53 8.35
C LYS A 98 -3.90 0.64 7.48
N GLY A 99 -3.61 1.78 8.09
CA GLY A 99 -3.09 2.95 7.38
C GLY A 99 -1.76 2.68 6.67
N SER A 100 -0.86 1.93 7.31
CA SER A 100 0.45 1.61 6.73
C SER A 100 0.37 0.53 5.64
N ILE A 101 -0.51 -0.46 5.76
CA ILE A 101 -0.82 -1.40 4.67
C ILE A 101 -1.40 -0.63 3.47
N PHE A 102 -2.35 0.28 3.70
CA PHE A 102 -2.92 1.09 2.62
C PHE A 102 -1.85 1.94 1.92
N LYS A 103 -0.98 2.62 2.68
CA LYS A 103 0.13 3.40 2.12
C LYS A 103 1.11 2.52 1.33
N PHE A 104 1.43 1.33 1.86
CA PHE A 104 2.26 0.36 1.17
C PHE A 104 1.66 0.01 -0.20
N MET A 105 0.40 -0.41 -0.22
CA MET A 105 -0.29 -0.84 -1.45
C MET A 105 -0.33 0.28 -2.49
N VAL A 106 -0.71 1.50 -2.09
CA VAL A 106 -0.74 2.67 -2.96
C VAL A 106 0.65 2.96 -3.55
N ASN A 107 1.69 2.99 -2.72
CA ASN A 107 3.05 3.27 -3.19
C ASN A 107 3.58 2.15 -4.08
N ARG A 108 3.23 0.89 -3.81
CA ARG A 108 3.62 -0.23 -4.66
C ARG A 108 2.97 -0.14 -6.04
N VAL A 109 1.65 0.09 -6.11
CA VAL A 109 0.93 0.29 -7.38
C VAL A 109 1.56 1.42 -8.20
N ILE A 110 1.86 2.56 -7.56
CA ILE A 110 2.52 3.68 -8.24
C ILE A 110 3.93 3.28 -8.71
N GLY A 111 4.71 2.58 -7.88
CA GLY A 111 6.06 2.14 -8.23
C GLY A 111 6.08 1.19 -9.43
N GLU A 112 5.17 0.22 -9.47
CA GLU A 112 5.05 -0.71 -10.60
C GLU A 112 4.65 0.04 -11.89
N TRP A 113 3.61 0.88 -11.84
CA TRP A 113 3.19 1.71 -12.97
C TRP A 113 4.36 2.56 -13.52
N LEU A 114 5.06 3.25 -12.62
CA LEU A 114 6.19 4.10 -13.00
C LEU A 114 7.40 3.31 -13.48
N SER A 115 7.51 2.01 -13.17
CA SER A 115 8.62 1.20 -13.69
C SER A 115 8.51 1.01 -15.19
N ASP A 116 7.30 1.05 -15.74
CA ASP A 116 7.06 0.97 -17.19
C ASP A 116 7.22 2.32 -17.88
N VAL A 117 6.75 3.41 -17.25
CA VAL A 117 6.65 4.73 -17.90
C VAL A 117 7.73 5.75 -17.51
N ALA A 118 8.31 5.64 -16.31
CA ALA A 118 9.33 6.55 -15.78
C ALA A 118 10.17 5.90 -14.66
N PRO A 119 11.08 4.95 -15.01
CA PRO A 119 11.79 4.11 -14.04
C PRO A 119 12.60 4.90 -13.00
N ASN A 120 13.10 6.08 -13.38
CA ASN A 120 13.85 6.98 -12.50
C ASN A 120 13.00 7.51 -11.33
N ILE A 121 11.68 7.63 -11.49
CA ILE A 121 10.76 8.08 -10.44
C ILE A 121 10.23 6.89 -9.63
N ALA A 122 10.08 5.72 -10.25
CA ALA A 122 9.58 4.50 -9.62
C ALA A 122 10.34 4.15 -8.33
N LYS A 123 11.67 4.31 -8.33
CA LYS A 123 12.55 4.01 -7.19
C LYS A 123 12.07 4.68 -5.88
N THR A 124 11.70 5.95 -5.92
CA THR A 124 11.22 6.69 -4.74
C THR A 124 9.95 6.07 -4.17
N TYR A 125 9.03 5.59 -5.02
CA TYR A 125 7.80 4.97 -4.54
C TYR A 125 8.04 3.58 -3.97
N PHE A 126 9.00 2.81 -4.51
CA PHE A 126 9.45 1.58 -3.89
C PHE A 126 10.09 1.83 -2.51
N GLU A 127 10.91 2.87 -2.36
CA GLU A 127 11.49 3.25 -1.05
C GLU A 127 10.40 3.61 -0.03
N LEU A 128 9.42 4.44 -0.42
CA LEU A 128 8.27 4.78 0.44
C LEU A 128 7.41 3.56 0.78
N SER A 129 7.33 2.56 -0.11
CA SER A 129 6.66 1.28 0.21
C SER A 129 7.45 0.52 1.27
N MET A 130 8.79 0.43 1.15
CA MET A 130 9.64 -0.24 2.15
C MET A 130 9.59 0.44 3.53
N GLU A 131 9.45 1.76 3.60
CA GLU A 131 9.22 2.46 4.86
C GLU A 131 7.91 2.02 5.52
N SER A 132 6.86 1.84 4.72
CA SER A 132 5.57 1.34 5.19
C SER A 132 5.68 -0.11 5.69
N GLU A 133 6.48 -0.97 5.03
CA GLU A 133 6.79 -2.33 5.50
C GLU A 133 7.41 -2.31 6.92
N ARG A 134 8.44 -1.47 7.12
CA ARG A 134 9.12 -1.33 8.43
C ARG A 134 8.19 -0.84 9.52
N ASP A 135 7.32 0.12 9.19
CA ASP A 135 6.34 0.66 10.13
C ASP A 135 5.29 -0.40 10.52
N ILE A 136 4.81 -1.22 9.58
CA ILE A 136 3.90 -2.35 9.87
C ILE A 136 4.56 -3.31 10.86
N VAL A 137 5.78 -3.77 10.58
CA VAL A 137 6.52 -4.70 11.45
C VAL A 137 6.70 -4.11 12.86
N THR A 138 7.10 -2.84 12.94
CA THR A 138 7.29 -2.14 14.22
C THR A 138 5.99 -2.06 15.02
N ARG A 139 4.87 -1.76 14.37
CA ARG A 139 3.56 -1.67 15.02
C ARG A 139 3.04 -3.03 15.46
N MET A 140 3.22 -4.07 14.65
CA MET A 140 2.86 -5.46 14.99
C MET A 140 3.63 -5.97 16.22
N ALA A 141 4.84 -5.47 16.45
CA ALA A 141 5.66 -5.80 17.62
C ALA A 141 5.24 -5.08 18.92
N LYS A 142 4.42 -4.02 18.86
CA LYS A 142 4.04 -3.27 20.06
C LYS A 142 3.15 -4.08 21.00
N ARG A 143 3.36 -3.88 22.29
CA ARG A 143 2.68 -4.58 23.38
C ARG A 143 2.00 -3.59 24.32
N LYS A 144 0.93 -4.04 24.98
CA LYS A 144 0.25 -3.29 26.05
C LYS A 144 1.28 -2.96 27.13
N LYS A 145 1.28 -1.71 27.60
CA LYS A 145 2.04 -1.33 28.78
C LYS A 145 1.41 -1.98 30.02
N PRO A 146 2.20 -2.41 31.02
CA PRO A 146 1.66 -2.85 32.30
C PRO A 146 0.82 -1.71 32.90
N THR A 147 -0.42 -2.01 33.27
CA THR A 147 -1.20 -1.15 34.15
C THR A 147 -0.64 -1.34 35.57
N SER A 148 0.10 -0.33 36.04
CA SER A 148 0.51 -0.16 37.43
C SER A 148 -0.66 0.23 38.31
#